data_AF-A0A6S6SHQ6-F1
#
_entry.id   AF-A0A6S6SHQ6-F1
#
_cell.length_a   1.000
_cell.length_b   1.000
_cell.length_c   1.000
_cell.angle_alpha   90.00
_cell.angle_beta   90.00
_cell.angle_gamma   90.00
#
_symmetry.space_group_name_H-M   'P 1'
#
loop_
_entity.id
_entity.type
_entity.pdbx_description
1 polymer ?
#
loop_
_entity_poly.entity_id
_entity_poly.type
_entity_poly.pdbx_seq_one_letter_code
_entity_poly.pdbx_strand_id
1 'polypeptide(L)'
;MGTSNFHNTNASKVYAVITEDEFIWEDTRENISSELLAMKGVSFYASDDIPLRDALRSFPATSIGTLDGYINYCGFDVNIEVVAKTVSGYYEGFNLDFELKLSVEGDGYYDENLENEDEVVEGILNYGDARQQALMKRWSKNFLELINKEIDRLTTNLESVYSNYSDCLVRAGGFSNGESIYKSCGEAA
;
A
#
# COMPACT_ATOMS: atom_id res chain seq x y z
N MET A 1 -3.09 24.08 14.86
CA MET A 1 -3.23 22.69 14.39
C MET A 1 -1.90 22.35 13.79
N GLY A 2 -1.07 21.56 14.45
CA GLY A 2 0.19 21.15 13.84
C GLY A 2 0.02 19.89 13.04
N THR A 3 0.93 19.81 12.10
CA THR A 3 1.03 18.77 11.11
C THR A 3 2.10 17.81 11.59
N SER A 4 1.80 16.52 11.57
CA SER A 4 2.77 15.48 11.92
C SER A 4 3.98 15.56 10.97
N ASN A 5 5.20 15.32 11.47
CA ASN A 5 6.41 15.46 10.65
C ASN A 5 6.42 14.50 9.45
N PHE A 6 5.78 13.34 9.60
CA PHE A 6 5.57 12.36 8.54
C PHE A 6 4.09 12.02 8.45
N HIS A 7 3.60 11.89 7.22
CA HIS A 7 2.25 11.40 6.92
C HIS A 7 2.36 9.92 6.54
N ASN A 8 1.65 9.09 7.29
CA ASN A 8 1.64 7.64 7.13
C ASN A 8 0.19 7.16 7.24
N THR A 9 -0.29 6.50 6.20
CA THR A 9 -1.69 6.12 6.05
C THR A 9 -1.84 4.61 6.09
N ASN A 10 -1.02 3.87 5.34
CA ASN A 10 -1.23 2.43 5.14
C ASN A 10 -0.11 1.56 5.69
N ALA A 11 1.15 2.01 5.61
CA ALA A 11 2.25 1.26 6.17
C ALA A 11 2.11 1.07 7.68
N SER A 12 2.51 -0.09 8.17
CA SER A 12 2.33 -0.51 9.56
C SER A 12 3.07 0.41 10.55
N LYS A 13 4.11 1.10 10.07
CA LYS A 13 4.99 2.01 10.82
C LYS A 13 5.44 3.13 9.90
N VAL A 14 6.06 4.17 10.47
CA VAL A 14 6.70 5.22 9.68
C VAL A 14 8.06 4.71 9.23
N TYR A 15 8.28 4.69 7.91
CA TYR A 15 9.52 4.33 7.26
C TYR A 15 10.18 5.62 6.77
N ALA A 16 10.85 6.31 7.68
CA ALA A 16 11.39 7.63 7.43
C ALA A 16 12.77 7.56 6.79
N VAL A 17 13.00 8.36 5.76
CA VAL A 17 14.29 8.54 5.10
C VAL A 17 14.73 9.97 5.30
N ILE A 18 15.76 10.17 6.12
CA ILE A 18 16.32 11.50 6.38
C ILE A 18 17.23 11.88 5.20
N THR A 19 16.94 13.01 4.57
CA THR A 19 17.69 13.50 3.41
C THR A 19 18.79 14.46 3.87
N GLU A 20 20.04 14.02 3.79
CA GLU A 20 21.22 14.87 3.97
C GLU A 20 21.66 15.56 2.67
N ASP A 21 21.28 15.00 1.52
CA ASP A 21 21.50 15.54 0.18
C ASP A 21 20.29 15.28 -0.74
N GLU A 22 20.29 15.89 -1.93
CA GLU A 22 19.19 15.84 -2.89
C GLU A 22 19.09 14.54 -3.70
N PHE A 23 20.14 13.70 -3.71
CA PHE A 23 20.17 12.44 -4.46
C PHE A 23 19.59 11.27 -3.67
N ILE A 24 19.58 11.34 -2.34
CA ILE A 24 19.02 10.29 -1.46
C ILE A 24 17.60 9.89 -1.87
N TRP A 25 16.77 10.85 -2.31
CA TRP A 25 15.41 10.55 -2.75
C TRP A 25 15.38 9.68 -4.01
N GLU A 26 16.17 10.03 -5.04
CA GLU A 26 16.25 9.25 -6.28
C GLU A 26 16.89 7.88 -6.01
N ASP A 27 18.04 7.85 -5.32
CA ASP A 27 18.77 6.62 -5.01
C ASP A 27 17.90 5.63 -4.21
N THR A 28 17.13 6.11 -3.24
CA THR A 28 16.24 5.26 -2.44
C THR A 28 15.17 4.62 -3.34
N ARG A 29 14.56 5.39 -4.25
CA ARG A 29 13.52 4.89 -5.15
C ARG A 29 14.07 3.87 -6.14
N GLU A 30 15.27 4.12 -6.69
CA GLU A 30 15.94 3.19 -7.59
C GLU A 30 16.31 1.89 -6.87
N ASN A 31 16.86 1.98 -5.66
CA ASN A 31 17.23 0.81 -4.86
C ASN A 31 16.00 -0.04 -4.48
N ILE A 32 14.92 0.59 -4.00
CA ILE A 32 13.65 -0.09 -3.71
C ILE A 32 13.11 -0.78 -4.96
N SER A 33 13.07 -0.07 -6.10
CA SER A 33 12.57 -0.61 -7.36
C SER A 33 13.39 -1.82 -7.81
N SER A 34 14.72 -1.72 -7.73
CA SER A 34 15.64 -2.80 -8.11
C SER A 34 15.46 -4.05 -7.24
N GLU A 35 15.31 -3.87 -5.93
CA GLU A 35 15.09 -4.98 -5.00
C GLU A 35 13.73 -5.66 -5.22
N LEU A 36 12.67 -4.88 -5.44
CA LEU A 36 11.34 -5.41 -5.74
C LEU A 36 11.30 -6.14 -7.10
N LEU A 37 11.97 -5.62 -8.12
CA LEU A 37 12.12 -6.29 -9.42
C LEU A 37 12.89 -7.62 -9.32
N ALA A 38 13.86 -7.70 -8.41
CA ALA A 38 14.65 -8.90 -8.19
C ALA A 38 13.95 -9.94 -7.29
N MET A 39 12.89 -9.55 -6.57
CA MET A 39 12.20 -10.39 -5.61
C MET A 39 11.42 -11.52 -6.30
N LYS A 40 11.71 -12.77 -5.93
CA LYS A 40 10.98 -13.93 -6.49
C LYS A 40 9.57 -14.02 -5.94
N GLY A 41 8.61 -14.28 -6.83
CA GLY A 41 7.21 -14.48 -6.46
C GLY A 41 6.43 -13.19 -6.23
N VAL A 42 6.97 -12.05 -6.65
CA VAL A 42 6.29 -10.76 -6.69
C VAL A 42 6.27 -10.28 -8.14
N SER A 43 5.12 -9.80 -8.60
CA SER A 43 5.02 -9.01 -9.83
C SER A 43 5.20 -7.55 -9.44
N PHE A 44 6.19 -6.87 -10.01
CA PHE A 44 6.41 -5.46 -9.75
C PHE A 44 6.66 -4.70 -11.05
N TYR A 45 6.03 -3.53 -11.16
CA TYR A 45 6.21 -2.59 -12.25
C TYR A 45 6.60 -1.22 -11.71
N ALA A 46 7.82 -0.76 -12.01
CA ALA A 46 8.31 0.55 -11.62
C ALA A 46 7.68 1.65 -12.50
N SER A 47 7.08 2.67 -11.88
CA SER A 47 6.57 3.84 -12.58
C SER A 47 6.29 5.00 -11.63
N ASP A 48 6.57 6.21 -12.12
CA ASP A 48 6.49 7.47 -11.37
C ASP A 48 5.17 8.22 -11.63
N ASP A 49 4.37 7.71 -12.55
CA ASP A 49 3.16 8.34 -13.09
C ASP A 49 1.87 7.64 -12.66
N ILE A 50 1.96 6.70 -11.73
CA ILE A 50 0.79 5.97 -11.22
C ILE A 50 -0.07 6.95 -10.40
N PRO A 51 -1.34 7.18 -10.77
CA PRO A 51 -2.21 8.10 -10.04
C PRO A 51 -2.42 7.63 -8.60
N LEU A 52 -2.31 8.55 -7.65
CA LEU A 52 -2.55 8.30 -6.22
C LEU A 52 -3.87 8.95 -5.81
N ARG A 53 -4.80 8.19 -5.22
CA ARG A 53 -6.13 8.66 -4.80
C ARG A 53 -6.03 9.63 -3.62
N ASP A 54 -5.14 9.35 -2.69
CA ASP A 54 -5.06 10.05 -1.40
C ASP A 54 -3.94 11.09 -1.33
N ALA A 55 -3.50 11.62 -2.47
CA ALA A 55 -2.43 12.61 -2.51
C ALA A 55 -2.90 13.95 -1.89
N LEU A 56 -2.54 14.17 -0.62
CA LEU A 56 -2.78 15.44 0.06
C LEU A 56 -1.88 16.54 -0.51
N ARG A 57 -2.45 17.72 -0.79
CA ARG A 57 -1.67 18.88 -1.26
C ARG A 57 -0.56 19.30 -0.27
N SER A 58 -0.78 19.06 1.03
CA SER A 58 0.18 19.36 2.10
C SER A 58 1.31 18.34 2.20
N PHE A 59 1.14 17.15 1.60
CA PHE A 59 2.08 16.04 1.62
C PHE A 59 2.14 15.43 0.21
N PRO A 60 2.78 16.12 -0.75
CA PRO A 60 2.94 15.59 -2.08
C PRO A 60 3.55 14.18 -2.03
N ALA A 61 2.91 13.27 -2.76
CA ALA A 61 3.31 11.89 -2.86
C ALA A 61 3.65 11.55 -4.31
N THR A 62 4.65 10.69 -4.49
CA THR A 62 5.13 10.24 -5.79
C THR A 62 5.18 8.72 -5.77
N SER A 63 4.57 8.08 -6.75
CA SER A 63 4.61 6.63 -6.90
C SER A 63 6.03 6.16 -7.25
N ILE A 64 6.39 4.98 -6.79
CA ILE A 64 7.63 4.26 -7.14
C ILE A 64 7.29 3.16 -8.14
N GLY A 65 6.17 2.50 -7.93
CA GLY A 65 5.68 1.40 -8.75
C GLY A 65 4.57 0.63 -8.07
N THR A 66 4.11 -0.44 -8.70
CA THR A 66 3.01 -1.27 -8.21
C THR A 66 3.47 -2.70 -8.02
N LEU A 67 3.10 -3.30 -6.88
CA LEU A 67 3.11 -4.75 -6.71
C LEU A 67 1.71 -5.30 -7.03
N ASP A 68 1.66 -6.31 -7.89
CA ASP A 68 0.40 -6.92 -8.33
C ASP A 68 0.18 -8.29 -7.69
N GLY A 69 -1.04 -8.48 -7.20
CA GLY A 69 -1.63 -9.75 -6.79
C GLY A 69 -2.87 -10.04 -7.62
N TYR A 70 -3.11 -11.31 -7.88
CA TYR A 70 -4.25 -11.76 -8.66
C TYR A 70 -4.91 -12.97 -8.02
N ILE A 71 -6.23 -12.89 -7.84
CA ILE A 71 -7.04 -13.98 -7.32
C ILE A 71 -8.15 -14.26 -8.31
N ASN A 72 -8.09 -15.43 -8.96
CA ASN A 72 -9.25 -15.97 -9.66
C ASN A 72 -10.10 -16.79 -8.68
N TYR A 73 -11.36 -16.41 -8.51
CA TYR A 73 -12.29 -17.13 -7.65
C TYR A 73 -13.70 -17.14 -8.23
N CYS A 74 -14.25 -18.34 -8.44
CA CYS A 74 -15.61 -18.53 -8.95
C CYS A 74 -15.93 -17.82 -10.28
N GLY A 75 -14.93 -17.57 -11.12
CA GLY A 75 -15.09 -16.86 -12.39
C GLY A 75 -15.02 -15.34 -12.31
N PHE A 76 -14.55 -14.80 -11.19
CA PHE A 76 -14.07 -13.43 -11.08
C PHE A 76 -12.58 -13.39 -10.91
N ASP A 77 -12.04 -12.28 -11.35
CA ASP A 77 -10.66 -11.90 -11.25
C ASP A 77 -10.60 -10.69 -10.33
N VAL A 78 -9.95 -10.85 -9.19
CA VAL A 78 -9.65 -9.74 -8.29
C VAL A 78 -8.19 -9.36 -8.50
N ASN A 79 -7.96 -8.13 -8.94
CA ASN A 79 -6.63 -7.55 -8.98
C ASN A 79 -6.41 -6.75 -7.70
N ILE A 80 -5.26 -6.98 -7.09
CA ILE A 80 -4.82 -6.33 -5.87
C ILE A 80 -3.54 -5.60 -6.22
N GLU A 81 -3.59 -4.28 -6.21
CA GLU A 81 -2.45 -3.43 -6.52
C GLU A 81 -1.98 -2.72 -5.25
N VAL A 82 -0.72 -2.94 -4.86
CA VAL A 82 -0.07 -2.19 -3.79
C VAL A 82 0.89 -1.20 -4.44
N VAL A 83 0.46 0.06 -4.54
CA VAL A 83 1.24 1.14 -5.13
C VAL A 83 2.21 1.69 -4.10
N ALA A 84 3.49 1.36 -4.24
CA ALA A 84 4.56 1.91 -3.43
C ALA A 84 4.71 3.41 -3.72
N LYS A 85 4.85 4.25 -2.69
CA LYS A 85 4.99 5.71 -2.84
C LYS A 85 5.92 6.33 -1.81
N THR A 86 6.55 7.44 -2.19
CA THR A 86 7.21 8.36 -1.26
C THR A 86 6.25 9.48 -0.90
N VAL A 87 6.15 9.84 0.37
CA VAL A 87 5.34 10.96 0.86
C VAL A 87 6.27 11.98 1.52
N SER A 88 6.23 13.24 1.11
CA SER A 88 7.14 14.26 1.64
C SER A 88 7.05 14.39 3.17
N GLY A 89 8.18 14.57 3.85
CA GLY A 89 8.21 15.00 5.25
C GLY A 89 7.95 16.51 5.38
N TYR A 90 7.35 16.93 6.50
CA TYR A 90 7.03 18.35 6.72
C TYR A 90 8.24 19.21 7.09
N TYR A 91 9.31 18.59 7.65
CA TYR A 91 10.51 19.30 8.10
C TYR A 91 11.79 18.81 7.40
N GLU A 92 12.04 17.51 7.37
CA GLU A 92 13.21 16.91 6.73
C GLU A 92 12.85 15.51 6.21
N GLY A 93 13.39 15.14 5.05
CA GLY A 93 13.23 13.81 4.48
C GLY A 93 11.85 13.49 3.88
N PHE A 94 11.58 12.20 3.77
CA PHE A 94 10.31 11.66 3.27
C PHE A 94 9.97 10.35 3.99
N ASN A 95 8.70 9.94 3.91
CA ASN A 95 8.20 8.66 4.39
C ASN A 95 7.96 7.71 3.22
N LEU A 96 8.28 6.44 3.39
CA LEU A 96 7.83 5.37 2.50
C LEU A 96 6.47 4.87 2.98
N ASP A 97 5.50 4.86 2.08
CA ASP A 97 4.13 4.41 2.35
C ASP A 97 3.60 3.72 1.08
N PHE A 98 2.39 3.15 1.16
CA PHE A 98 1.76 2.56 -0.01
C PHE A 98 0.29 2.98 -0.14
N GLU A 99 -0.31 2.67 -1.27
CA GLU A 99 -1.74 2.79 -1.51
C GLU A 99 -2.27 1.45 -2.01
N LEU A 100 -3.33 0.96 -1.38
CA LEU A 100 -4.02 -0.25 -1.82
C LEU A 100 -5.09 0.14 -2.84
N LYS A 101 -5.10 -0.54 -3.98
CA LYS A 101 -6.19 -0.47 -4.95
C LYS A 101 -6.71 -1.87 -5.21
N LEU A 102 -8.03 -2.00 -5.17
CA LEU A 102 -8.73 -3.24 -5.44
C LEU A 102 -9.59 -3.04 -6.68
N SER A 103 -9.52 -4.00 -7.59
CA SER A 103 -10.45 -4.08 -8.71
C SER A 103 -10.97 -5.49 -8.87
N VAL A 104 -12.17 -5.59 -9.41
CA VAL A 104 -12.82 -6.85 -9.73
C VAL A 104 -13.27 -6.83 -11.18
N GLU A 105 -12.97 -7.92 -11.89
CA GLU A 105 -13.42 -8.17 -13.25
C GLU A 105 -14.15 -9.51 -13.29
N GLY A 106 -15.29 -9.54 -13.96
CA GLY A 106 -16.08 -10.73 -14.21
C GLY A 106 -16.94 -10.56 -15.45
N ASP A 107 -17.72 -11.59 -15.78
CA ASP A 107 -18.57 -11.59 -16.97
C ASP A 107 -19.64 -10.47 -16.88
N GLY A 108 -19.37 -9.35 -17.55
CA GLY A 108 -20.25 -8.18 -17.59
C GLY A 108 -20.15 -7.23 -16.38
N TYR A 109 -19.19 -7.43 -15.47
CA TYR A 109 -18.96 -6.54 -14.32
C TYR A 109 -17.47 -6.20 -14.21
N TYR A 110 -17.17 -4.91 -14.16
CA TYR A 110 -15.84 -4.39 -13.91
C TYR A 110 -15.97 -3.19 -12.97
N ASP A 111 -15.25 -3.23 -11.86
CA ASP A 111 -15.13 -2.10 -10.94
C ASP A 111 -13.69 -1.99 -10.46
N GLU A 112 -13.12 -0.80 -10.65
CA GLU A 112 -11.73 -0.49 -10.30
C GLU A 112 -11.63 0.44 -9.09
N ASN A 113 -12.76 0.93 -8.55
CA ASN A 113 -12.79 1.94 -7.50
C ASN A 113 -13.30 1.40 -6.16
N LEU A 114 -12.94 0.15 -5.84
CA LEU A 114 -13.30 -0.47 -4.57
C LEU A 114 -12.37 0.03 -3.47
N GLU A 115 -12.96 0.46 -2.35
CA GLU A 115 -12.22 1.01 -1.20
C GLU A 115 -11.70 -0.07 -0.26
N ASN A 116 -12.34 -1.24 -0.23
CA ASN A 116 -12.05 -2.33 0.69
C ASN A 116 -12.49 -3.70 0.14
N GLU A 117 -12.06 -4.77 0.81
CA GLU A 117 -12.37 -6.14 0.43
C GLU A 117 -13.86 -6.51 0.57
N ASP A 118 -14.60 -5.85 1.45
CA ASP A 118 -16.04 -6.08 1.60
C ASP A 118 -16.79 -5.58 0.36
N GLU A 119 -16.39 -4.44 -0.21
CA GLU A 119 -16.95 -3.91 -1.47
C GLU A 119 -16.70 -4.85 -2.65
N VAL A 120 -15.59 -5.59 -2.67
CA VAL A 120 -15.35 -6.66 -3.67
C VAL A 120 -16.47 -7.71 -3.57
N VAL A 121 -16.78 -8.16 -2.36
CA VAL A 121 -17.83 -9.16 -2.13
C VAL A 121 -19.21 -8.60 -2.47
N GLU A 122 -19.50 -7.37 -2.05
CA GLU A 122 -20.77 -6.70 -2.35
C GLU A 122 -20.97 -6.51 -3.86
N GLY A 123 -19.93 -6.09 -4.58
CA GLY A 123 -19.93 -5.97 -6.03
C GLY A 123 -20.33 -7.28 -6.70
N ILE A 124 -19.70 -8.39 -6.30
CA ILE A 124 -20.04 -9.71 -6.83
C ILE A 124 -21.47 -10.14 -6.46
N LEU A 125 -21.92 -9.88 -5.23
CA LEU A 125 -23.27 -10.22 -4.78
C LEU A 125 -24.37 -9.45 -5.52
N ASN A 126 -24.08 -8.23 -5.96
CA ASN A 126 -25.03 -7.35 -6.63
C ASN A 126 -25.03 -7.54 -8.16
N TYR A 127 -23.85 -7.74 -8.75
CA TYR A 127 -23.66 -7.69 -10.21
C TYR A 127 -23.25 -9.03 -10.83
N GLY A 128 -22.83 -10.01 -10.03
CA GLY A 128 -22.51 -11.34 -10.51
C GLY A 128 -23.74 -12.11 -11.02
N ASP A 129 -23.51 -13.16 -11.80
CA ASP A 129 -24.56 -14.08 -12.23
C ASP A 129 -25.17 -14.88 -11.05
N ALA A 130 -26.28 -15.58 -11.29
CA ALA A 130 -26.98 -16.32 -10.23
C ALA A 130 -26.12 -17.39 -9.52
N ARG A 131 -25.20 -18.03 -10.25
CA ARG A 131 -24.27 -19.03 -9.70
C ARG A 131 -23.21 -18.35 -8.85
N GLN A 132 -22.64 -17.27 -9.35
CA GLN A 132 -21.64 -16.43 -8.70
C GLN A 132 -22.16 -15.85 -7.38
N GLN A 133 -23.35 -15.25 -7.40
CA GLN A 133 -24.02 -14.75 -6.20
C GLN A 133 -24.27 -15.87 -5.18
N ALA A 134 -24.71 -17.05 -5.62
CA ALA A 134 -24.94 -18.18 -4.74
C ALA A 134 -23.65 -18.70 -4.10
N LEU A 135 -22.53 -18.70 -4.84
CA LEU A 135 -21.22 -19.07 -4.32
C LEU A 135 -20.71 -18.02 -3.32
N MET A 136 -20.79 -16.73 -3.61
CA MET A 136 -20.35 -15.69 -2.68
C MET A 136 -21.19 -15.68 -1.40
N LYS A 137 -22.51 -15.85 -1.47
CA LYS A 137 -23.35 -15.99 -0.27
C LYS A 137 -22.91 -17.14 0.65
N ARG A 138 -22.28 -18.17 0.09
CA ARG A 138 -21.83 -19.36 0.82
C ARG A 138 -20.38 -19.27 1.29
N TRP A 139 -19.51 -18.61 0.51
CA TRP A 139 -18.06 -18.68 0.67
C TRP A 139 -17.38 -17.32 0.82
N SER A 140 -18.13 -16.22 0.97
CA SER A 140 -17.59 -14.85 1.11
C SER A 140 -16.49 -14.76 2.16
N LYS A 141 -16.69 -15.38 3.34
CA LYS A 141 -15.68 -15.38 4.40
C LYS A 141 -14.34 -15.97 3.94
N ASN A 142 -14.36 -17.13 3.30
CA ASN A 142 -13.13 -17.76 2.81
C ASN A 142 -12.49 -16.93 1.69
N PHE A 143 -13.31 -16.26 0.89
CA PHE A 143 -12.83 -15.40 -0.18
C PHE A 143 -12.16 -14.12 0.36
N LEU A 144 -12.76 -13.47 1.35
CA LEU A 144 -12.14 -12.35 2.08
C LEU A 144 -10.82 -12.76 2.73
N GLU A 145 -10.76 -13.97 3.33
CA GLU A 145 -9.51 -14.50 3.88
C GLU A 145 -8.43 -14.69 2.81
N LEU A 146 -8.79 -15.03 1.56
CA LEU A 146 -7.84 -15.13 0.45
C LEU A 146 -7.35 -13.75 0.01
N ILE A 147 -8.26 -12.77 -0.11
CA ILE A 147 -7.90 -11.38 -0.46
C ILE A 147 -6.96 -10.81 0.60
N ASN A 148 -7.33 -10.90 1.88
CA ASN A 148 -6.52 -10.38 2.98
C ASN A 148 -5.16 -11.06 3.07
N LYS A 149 -5.09 -12.38 2.86
CA LYS A 149 -3.80 -13.09 2.82
C LYS A 149 -2.89 -12.60 1.69
N GLU A 150 -3.46 -12.26 0.55
CA GLU A 150 -2.70 -11.75 -0.58
C GLU A 150 -2.25 -10.30 -0.37
N ILE A 151 -3.12 -9.45 0.19
CA ILE A 151 -2.76 -8.09 0.65
C ILE A 151 -1.60 -8.18 1.64
N ASP A 152 -1.74 -8.99 2.70
CA ASP A 152 -0.71 -9.20 3.72
C ASP A 152 0.62 -9.66 3.11
N ARG A 153 0.57 -10.56 2.13
CA ARG A 153 1.76 -11.05 1.42
C ARG A 153 2.47 -9.91 0.69
N LEU A 154 1.73 -9.10 -0.06
CA LEU A 154 2.29 -7.99 -0.85
C LEU A 154 2.83 -6.88 0.04
N THR A 155 2.07 -6.46 1.06
CA THR A 155 2.46 -5.39 1.99
C THR A 155 3.65 -5.81 2.85
N THR A 156 3.68 -7.06 3.34
CA THR A 156 4.84 -7.58 4.10
C THR A 156 6.11 -7.57 3.26
N ASN A 157 6.02 -7.98 1.99
CA ASN A 157 7.16 -7.95 1.07
C ASN A 157 7.64 -6.51 0.84
N LEU A 158 6.71 -5.58 0.58
CA LEU A 158 7.05 -4.17 0.38
C LEU A 158 7.70 -3.55 1.62
N GLU A 159 7.11 -3.75 2.80
CA GLU A 159 7.62 -3.24 4.08
C GLU A 159 8.98 -3.84 4.45
N SER A 160 9.26 -5.08 4.04
CA SER A 160 10.57 -5.69 4.21
C SER A 160 11.65 -4.95 3.41
N VAL A 161 11.34 -4.49 2.20
CA VAL A 161 12.23 -3.68 1.38
C VAL A 161 12.36 -2.27 1.97
N TYR A 162 11.26 -1.65 2.40
CA TYR A 162 11.31 -0.34 3.07
C TYR A 162 12.23 -0.34 4.28
N SER A 163 12.21 -1.41 5.07
CA SER A 163 13.06 -1.57 6.24
C SER A 163 14.57 -1.56 5.93
N ASN A 164 14.97 -1.87 4.69
CA ASN A 164 16.38 -1.86 4.28
C ASN A 164 16.91 -0.46 3.94
N TYR A 165 16.01 0.48 3.61
CA TYR A 165 16.35 1.81 3.10
C TYR A 165 15.77 2.96 3.92
N SER A 166 15.26 2.68 5.12
CA SER A 166 14.66 3.69 5.98
C SER A 166 14.86 3.41 7.45
N ASP A 167 14.75 4.46 8.24
CA ASP A 167 14.66 4.38 9.69
C ASP A 167 13.21 4.10 10.08
N CYS A 168 13.03 2.96 10.76
CA CYS A 168 11.74 2.60 11.32
C CYS A 168 11.44 3.47 12.54
N LEU A 169 10.38 4.26 12.47
CA LEU A 169 9.93 5.18 13.50
C LEU A 169 8.52 4.81 13.98
N VAL A 170 8.35 4.72 15.30
CA VAL A 170 7.04 4.59 15.96
C VAL A 170 6.71 5.89 16.65
N ARG A 171 5.51 6.42 16.39
CA ARG A 171 5.02 7.62 17.08
C ARG A 171 4.94 7.37 18.58
N ALA A 172 5.75 8.09 19.34
CA ALA A 172 5.86 7.97 20.79
C ALA A 172 5.00 8.98 21.55
N GLY A 173 4.63 10.09 20.90
CA GLY A 173 3.78 11.12 21.48
C GLY A 173 3.47 12.23 20.48
N GLY A 174 2.50 13.07 20.82
CA GLY A 174 2.16 14.26 20.05
C GLY A 174 2.04 15.47 20.97
N PHE A 175 2.55 16.61 20.53
CA PHE A 175 2.40 17.88 21.22
C PHE A 175 1.08 18.55 20.83
N SER A 176 0.57 19.44 21.67
CA SER A 176 -0.63 20.24 21.37
C SER A 176 -0.44 21.18 20.18
N ASN A 177 0.81 21.48 19.83
CA ASN A 177 1.16 22.23 18.64
C ASN A 177 1.06 21.38 17.36
N GLY A 178 0.86 20.05 17.45
CA GLY A 178 0.68 19.02 16.42
C GLY A 178 1.95 18.36 15.87
N GLU A 179 3.12 18.70 16.41
CA GLU A 179 4.36 17.93 16.18
C GLU A 179 4.27 16.55 16.85
N SER A 180 4.96 15.58 16.28
CA SER A 180 5.03 14.22 16.83
C SER A 180 6.47 13.85 17.21
N ILE A 181 6.63 13.25 18.38
CA ILE A 181 7.89 12.62 18.79
C ILE A 181 7.86 11.19 18.32
N TYR A 182 8.94 10.74 17.71
CA TYR A 182 9.12 9.37 17.28
C TYR A 182 10.17 8.68 18.15
N LYS A 183 10.01 7.38 18.35
CA LYS A 183 11.04 6.48 18.86
C LYS A 183 11.45 5.57 17.71
N SER A 184 12.72 5.17 17.66
CA SER A 184 13.09 4.08 16.76
C SER A 184 12.27 2.83 17.13
N CYS A 185 11.86 2.08 16.11
CA CYS A 185 11.44 0.70 16.32
C CYS A 185 12.65 0.01 16.92
N GLY A 186 12.60 -0.29 18.23
CA GLY A 186 13.80 -0.74 18.95
C GLY A 186 14.53 -1.86 18.21
N GLU A 187 15.87 -1.82 18.23
CA GLU A 187 16.65 -3.04 18.01
C GLU A 187 16.08 -4.09 18.95
N ALA A 188 15.66 -5.23 18.41
CA ALA A 188 15.44 -6.40 19.24
C ALA A 188 16.77 -6.71 19.92
N ALA A 189 16.90 -6.33 21.19
CA ALA A 189 17.98 -6.75 22.07
C ALA A 189 17.85 -8.24 22.40
#